data_AF-A0A960Q0B9-F1
#
_entry.id   AF-A0A960Q0B9-F1
#
_cell.length_a   1.000
_cell.length_b   1.000
_cell.length_c   1.000
_cell.angle_alpha   90.00
_cell.angle_beta   90.00
_cell.angle_gamma   90.00
#
_symmetry.space_group_name_H-M   'P 1'
#
loop_
_entity.id
_entity.type
_entity.pdbx_description
1 polymer ?
#
loop_
_entity_poly.entity_id
_entity_poly.type
_entity_poly.pdbx_seq_one_letter_code
_entity_poly.pdbx_strand_id
1 'polypeptide(L)'
;MRSTSFPLRVTSGLVCLLVLFLLGSPAGHAAAVSLADADRASLSSGILLDLSPDLAGATHYDGLQDTPPASPALFRQLLFQLNRATVDGATRTAPTRLREIAREAQPRKLVPLALLDMDVQRVKAGALDQGLVSVGGGELRILDPRALEERRIFAAAALVDHSGRGRAVTFQLPSGERWISNRAEPQRMEWDLADGAG
;
A
#
# COMPACT_ATOMS: atom_id res chain seq x y z
N MET A 1 69.06 32.29 -4.61
CA MET A 1 67.68 32.77 -4.35
C MET A 1 67.05 33.23 -5.67
N ARG A 2 66.24 32.38 -6.30
CA ARG A 2 65.35 32.76 -7.42
C ARG A 2 64.02 32.06 -7.18
N SER A 3 63.01 32.85 -6.85
CA SER A 3 61.63 32.41 -6.61
C SER A 3 60.91 32.42 -7.96
N THR A 4 60.49 31.25 -8.44
CA THR A 4 59.66 31.10 -9.63
C THR A 4 58.22 30.87 -9.19
N SER A 5 57.38 31.88 -9.36
CA SER A 5 55.94 31.83 -9.16
C SER A 5 55.25 31.24 -10.40
N PHE A 6 54.49 30.16 -10.21
CA PHE A 6 53.58 29.58 -11.20
C PHE A 6 52.17 30.16 -11.02
N PRO A 7 51.47 30.58 -12.09
CA PRO A 7 50.06 30.92 -12.00
C PRO A 7 49.19 29.65 -12.16
N LEU A 8 48.50 29.27 -11.09
CA LEU A 8 47.43 28.28 -11.12
C LEU A 8 46.17 28.91 -11.74
N ARG A 9 45.82 28.50 -12.96
CA ARG A 9 44.51 28.77 -13.57
C ARG A 9 43.48 27.83 -12.96
N VAL A 10 42.57 28.37 -12.15
CA VAL A 10 41.38 27.66 -11.68
C VAL A 10 40.34 27.76 -12.78
N THR A 11 40.21 26.71 -13.60
CA THR A 11 39.07 26.54 -14.50
C THR A 11 37.88 26.06 -13.68
N SER A 12 36.81 26.86 -13.65
CA SER A 12 35.49 26.53 -13.13
C SER A 12 34.89 25.35 -13.91
N GLY A 13 35.28 24.14 -13.54
CA GLY A 13 34.56 22.93 -13.91
C GLY A 13 33.30 22.86 -13.07
N LEU A 14 32.15 23.10 -13.71
CA LEU A 14 30.83 22.81 -13.17
C LEU A 14 30.78 21.32 -12.79
N VAL A 15 31.08 21.01 -11.53
CA VAL A 15 30.87 19.69 -10.95
C VAL A 15 29.36 19.51 -10.85
N CYS A 16 28.79 18.88 -11.87
CA CYS A 16 27.46 18.29 -11.79
C CYS A 16 27.56 17.14 -10.79
N LEU A 17 27.38 17.46 -9.51
CA LEU A 17 27.25 16.49 -8.45
C LEU A 17 25.91 15.78 -8.65
N LEU A 18 25.89 14.82 -9.57
CA LEU A 18 24.78 13.89 -9.73
C LEU A 18 24.71 13.09 -8.42
N VAL A 19 23.68 13.36 -7.63
CA VAL A 19 23.38 12.63 -6.40
C VAL A 19 22.99 11.20 -6.78
N LEU A 20 24.00 10.35 -6.94
CA LEU A 20 23.90 8.91 -7.07
C LEU A 20 23.85 8.32 -5.65
N PHE A 21 22.73 8.55 -4.97
CA PHE A 21 22.41 7.94 -3.69
C PHE A 21 20.91 7.68 -3.66
N LEU A 22 20.46 6.51 -4.14
CA LEU A 22 19.11 5.98 -3.86
C LEU A 22 18.87 4.53 -4.35
N LEU A 23 19.89 3.65 -4.40
CA LEU A 23 19.69 2.25 -4.84
C LEU A 23 20.27 1.19 -3.88
N GLY A 24 20.36 1.50 -2.58
CA GLY A 24 20.93 0.55 -1.61
C GLY A 24 20.38 0.60 -0.18
N SER A 25 19.34 1.39 0.10
CA SER A 25 18.76 1.47 1.45
C SER A 25 17.29 1.00 1.43
N PRO A 26 16.88 0.02 2.25
CA PRO A 26 15.49 -0.41 2.37
C PRO A 26 14.56 0.63 3.05
N ALA A 27 15.02 1.88 3.19
CA ALA A 27 14.29 3.00 3.78
C ALA A 27 14.49 4.30 2.97
N GLY A 28 14.56 4.18 1.64
CA GLY A 28 14.59 5.32 0.73
C GLY A 28 13.34 6.17 0.91
N HIS A 29 13.53 7.45 1.21
CA HIS A 29 12.46 8.43 1.34
C HIS A 29 11.63 8.41 0.05
N ALA A 30 10.40 7.90 0.14
CA ALA A 30 9.42 7.96 -0.91
C ALA A 30 9.04 9.43 -1.12
N ALA A 31 9.75 10.14 -1.99
CA ALA A 31 9.20 11.31 -2.63
C ALA A 31 7.86 10.88 -3.25
N ALA A 32 6.81 11.68 -3.11
CA ALA A 32 5.51 11.37 -3.69
C ALA A 32 5.65 11.40 -5.21
N VAL A 33 5.91 10.24 -5.81
CA VAL A 33 6.01 10.08 -7.25
C VAL A 33 4.60 10.06 -7.80
N SER A 34 4.29 10.90 -8.78
CA SER A 34 3.00 10.86 -9.49
C SER A 34 3.08 9.93 -10.70
N LEU A 35 1.98 9.28 -11.04
CA LEU A 35 1.86 8.47 -12.26
C LEU A 35 1.32 9.34 -13.40
N ALA A 36 1.96 9.29 -14.56
CA ALA A 36 1.47 10.00 -15.74
C ALA A 36 0.08 9.48 -16.17
N ASP A 37 -0.78 10.38 -16.67
CA ASP A 37 -2.18 10.05 -17.01
C ASP A 37 -2.31 8.93 -18.06
N ALA A 38 -1.38 8.87 -19.03
CA ALA A 38 -1.35 7.84 -20.05
C ALA A 38 -1.10 6.43 -19.49
N ASP A 39 -0.40 6.34 -18.34
CA ASP A 39 0.03 5.08 -17.77
C ASP A 39 -1.03 4.49 -16.83
N ARG A 40 -2.02 5.29 -16.43
CA ARG A 40 -3.17 4.85 -15.61
C ARG A 40 -3.95 3.73 -16.31
N ALA A 41 -4.15 3.86 -17.61
CA ALA A 41 -4.86 2.86 -18.42
C ALA A 41 -4.15 1.50 -18.50
N SER A 42 -2.85 1.44 -18.15
CA SER A 42 -2.10 0.18 -18.11
C SER A 42 -2.30 -0.62 -16.81
N LEU A 43 -2.92 -0.01 -15.78
CA LEU A 43 -3.17 -0.63 -14.50
C LEU A 43 -4.50 -1.41 -14.52
N SER A 44 -4.44 -2.73 -14.68
CA SER A 44 -5.61 -3.62 -14.60
C SER A 44 -6.35 -3.50 -13.26
N SER A 45 -5.63 -3.27 -12.18
CA SER A 45 -6.19 -3.17 -10.81
C SER A 45 -6.66 -1.77 -10.42
N GLY A 46 -6.24 -0.72 -11.16
CA GLY A 46 -6.37 0.68 -10.79
C GLY A 46 -5.56 1.09 -9.55
N ILE A 47 -4.64 0.23 -9.07
CA ILE A 47 -3.84 0.43 -7.85
C ILE A 47 -2.38 0.13 -8.14
N LEU A 48 -1.51 1.11 -7.87
CA LEU A 48 -0.06 0.93 -7.94
C LEU A 48 0.56 1.19 -6.58
N LEU A 49 0.99 0.13 -5.89
CA LEU A 49 1.49 0.21 -4.51
C LEU A 49 2.67 1.18 -4.37
N ASP A 50 3.52 1.30 -5.38
CA ASP A 50 4.72 2.14 -5.34
C ASP A 50 4.42 3.64 -5.28
N LEU A 51 3.16 4.06 -5.49
CA LEU A 51 2.71 5.45 -5.30
C LEU A 51 2.50 5.83 -3.82
N SER A 52 2.56 4.85 -2.91
CA SER A 52 2.32 5.03 -1.48
C SER A 52 3.45 4.38 -0.68
N PRO A 53 4.01 5.05 0.34
CA PRO A 53 4.98 4.41 1.21
C PRO A 53 4.37 3.19 1.92
N ASP A 54 5.15 2.12 2.08
CA ASP A 54 4.70 0.93 2.78
C ASP A 54 4.74 1.13 4.30
N LEU A 55 3.65 1.67 4.85
CA LEU A 55 3.52 1.98 6.28
C LEU A 55 2.82 0.86 7.04
N ALA A 56 2.01 0.05 6.36
CA ALA A 56 1.23 -1.03 6.95
C ALA A 56 1.80 -2.42 6.66
N GLY A 57 2.90 -2.52 5.90
CA GLY A 57 3.45 -3.80 5.47
C GLY A 57 2.45 -4.56 4.60
N ALA A 58 1.78 -3.87 3.67
CA ALA A 58 0.59 -4.39 2.97
C ALA A 58 0.85 -5.71 2.22
N THR A 59 2.09 -5.94 1.81
CA THR A 59 2.55 -7.16 1.14
C THR A 59 2.62 -8.38 2.05
N HIS A 60 2.58 -8.24 3.37
CA HIS A 60 2.51 -9.37 4.31
C HIS A 60 1.10 -9.95 4.42
N TYR A 61 0.10 -9.22 3.93
CA TYR A 61 -1.30 -9.61 3.95
C TYR A 61 -1.69 -10.23 2.62
N ASP A 62 -1.26 -11.46 2.35
CA ASP A 62 -1.53 -12.16 1.07
C ASP A 62 -2.63 -13.24 1.17
N GLY A 63 -3.12 -13.49 2.39
CA GLY A 63 -4.17 -14.46 2.68
C GLY A 63 -3.65 -15.88 2.85
N LEU A 64 -2.34 -16.06 3.08
CA LEU A 64 -1.78 -17.33 3.50
C LEU A 64 -2.16 -17.65 4.97
N GLN A 65 -2.10 -18.94 5.31
CA GLN A 65 -2.56 -19.47 6.60
C GLN A 65 -1.80 -18.87 7.80
N ASP A 66 -0.54 -18.49 7.61
CA ASP A 66 0.30 -17.94 8.69
C ASP A 66 0.17 -16.41 8.84
N THR A 67 -0.65 -15.76 8.00
CA THR A 67 -0.85 -14.31 8.06
C THR A 67 -1.79 -13.97 9.22
N PRO A 68 -1.33 -13.26 10.26
CA PRO A 68 -2.18 -12.93 11.39
C PRO A 68 -3.29 -11.93 10.99
N PRO A 69 -4.45 -11.95 11.67
CA PRO A 69 -5.46 -10.93 11.45
C PRO A 69 -4.91 -9.53 11.76
N ALA A 70 -5.35 -8.54 11.00
CA ALA A 70 -4.95 -7.16 11.22
C ALA A 70 -5.66 -6.59 12.45
N SER A 71 -4.93 -5.81 13.24
CA SER A 71 -5.59 -4.95 14.25
C SER A 71 -6.44 -3.88 13.56
N PRO A 72 -7.50 -3.35 14.17
CA PRO A 72 -8.30 -2.28 13.58
C PRO A 72 -7.50 -1.02 13.27
N ALA A 73 -6.42 -0.73 14.01
CA ALA A 73 -5.50 0.36 13.68
C ALA A 73 -4.75 0.08 12.37
N LEU A 74 -4.16 -1.11 12.26
CA LEU A 74 -3.41 -1.53 11.09
C LEU A 74 -4.30 -1.66 9.84
N PHE A 75 -5.51 -2.21 9.99
CA PHE A 75 -6.48 -2.31 8.91
C PHE A 75 -6.87 -0.94 8.33
N ARG A 76 -7.05 0.09 9.18
CA ARG A 76 -7.27 1.47 8.71
C ARG A 76 -6.04 2.03 8.00
N GLN A 77 -4.84 1.70 8.47
CA GLN A 77 -3.60 2.12 7.82
C GLN A 77 -3.44 1.46 6.45
N LEU A 78 -3.77 0.18 6.31
CA LEU A 78 -3.84 -0.54 5.03
C LEU A 78 -4.78 0.18 4.06
N LEU A 79 -6.02 0.48 4.49
CA LEU A 79 -6.97 1.22 3.65
C LEU A 79 -6.46 2.60 3.25
N PHE A 80 -5.83 3.33 4.18
CA PHE A 80 -5.26 4.63 3.86
C PHE A 80 -4.13 4.52 2.82
N GLN A 81 -3.21 3.57 2.99
CA GLN A 81 -2.12 3.31 2.04
C GLN A 81 -2.66 2.94 0.66
N LEU A 82 -3.65 2.04 0.61
CA LEU A 82 -4.29 1.60 -0.63
C LEU A 82 -5.08 2.72 -1.31
N ASN A 83 -5.76 3.58 -0.56
CA ASN A 83 -6.47 4.73 -1.13
C ASN A 83 -5.51 5.74 -1.76
N ARG A 84 -4.33 5.93 -1.16
CA ARG A 84 -3.27 6.77 -1.74
C ARG A 84 -2.61 6.14 -2.97
N ALA A 85 -2.57 4.81 -3.03
CA ALA A 85 -2.05 4.05 -4.17
C ALA A 85 -3.06 3.92 -5.34
N THR A 86 -4.32 4.32 -5.13
CA THR A 86 -5.36 4.27 -6.16
C THR A 86 -5.18 5.40 -7.16
N VAL A 87 -5.29 5.05 -8.44
CA VAL A 87 -5.04 5.97 -9.56
C VAL A 87 -6.34 6.51 -10.17
N ASP A 88 -7.41 5.70 -10.18
CA ASP A 88 -8.66 6.04 -10.87
C ASP A 88 -9.73 6.65 -9.96
N GLY A 89 -9.35 7.11 -8.77
CA GLY A 89 -10.25 7.86 -7.88
C GLY A 89 -11.49 7.09 -7.43
N ALA A 90 -11.54 5.76 -7.61
CA ALA A 90 -12.60 4.92 -7.06
C ALA A 90 -12.59 5.08 -5.53
N THR A 91 -13.50 5.91 -5.03
CA THR A 91 -13.60 6.22 -3.60
C THR A 91 -13.92 4.94 -2.85
N ARG A 92 -12.92 4.36 -2.19
CA ARG A 92 -13.12 3.24 -1.27
C ARG A 92 -13.68 3.75 0.05
N THR A 93 -14.18 2.83 0.86
CA THR A 93 -14.56 3.08 2.26
C THR A 93 -13.50 3.93 2.95
N ALA A 94 -13.89 5.12 3.40
CA ALA A 94 -12.98 6.01 4.11
C ALA A 94 -12.53 5.36 5.43
N PRO A 95 -11.24 5.46 5.84
CA PRO A 95 -10.79 4.87 7.11
C PRO A 95 -11.55 5.38 8.35
N THR A 96 -12.11 6.59 8.28
CA THR A 96 -12.96 7.18 9.31
C THR A 96 -14.29 6.44 9.46
N ARG A 97 -14.88 5.96 8.35
CA ARG A 97 -16.15 5.25 8.35
C ARG A 97 -16.09 3.96 9.15
N LEU A 98 -14.98 3.23 9.10
CA LEU A 98 -14.79 2.03 9.92
C LEU A 98 -14.81 2.32 11.44
N ARG A 99 -14.34 3.50 11.86
CA ARG A 99 -14.42 3.92 13.27
C ARG A 99 -15.86 4.22 13.68
N GLU A 100 -16.64 4.82 12.80
CA GLU A 100 -18.06 5.09 13.03
C GLU A 100 -18.83 3.78 13.17
N ILE A 101 -18.62 2.83 12.26
CA ILE A 101 -19.26 1.51 12.33
C ILE A 101 -18.92 0.79 13.64
N ALA A 102 -17.65 0.83 14.07
CA ALA A 102 -17.24 0.28 15.36
C ALA A 102 -17.99 0.94 16.53
N ARG A 103 -18.14 2.27 16.52
CA ARG A 103 -18.88 3.03 17.55
C ARG A 103 -20.39 2.72 17.54
N GLU A 104 -21.00 2.63 16.36
CA GLU A 104 -22.41 2.29 16.20
C GLU A 104 -22.74 0.87 16.71
N ALA A 105 -21.78 -0.05 16.61
CA ALA A 105 -21.92 -1.42 17.07
C ALA A 105 -21.75 -1.59 18.59
N GLN A 106 -21.02 -0.70 19.27
CA GLN A 106 -20.72 -0.81 20.69
C GLN A 106 -21.97 -0.89 21.59
N PRO A 107 -23.00 -0.01 21.46
CA PRO A 107 -24.22 -0.12 22.25
C PRO A 107 -24.97 -1.44 22.06
N ARG A 108 -24.86 -2.03 20.87
CA ARG A 108 -25.47 -3.32 20.50
C ARG A 108 -24.60 -4.51 20.93
N LYS A 109 -23.40 -4.24 21.43
CA LYS A 109 -22.44 -5.24 21.92
C LYS A 109 -22.08 -6.27 20.84
N LEU A 110 -21.98 -5.78 19.61
CA LEU A 110 -21.54 -6.52 18.43
C LEU A 110 -20.08 -6.18 18.14
N VAL A 111 -19.34 -7.14 17.57
CA VAL A 111 -17.99 -6.93 17.04
C VAL A 111 -18.06 -7.00 15.51
N PRO A 112 -18.09 -5.86 14.81
CA PRO A 112 -18.08 -5.86 13.36
C PRO A 112 -16.75 -6.38 12.84
N LEU A 113 -16.82 -7.32 11.90
CA LEU A 113 -15.67 -7.74 11.11
C LEU A 113 -15.59 -6.88 9.84
N ALA A 114 -14.38 -6.60 9.40
CA ALA A 114 -14.07 -6.03 8.10
C ALA A 114 -13.11 -6.95 7.34
N LEU A 115 -13.30 -7.00 6.03
CA LEU A 115 -12.47 -7.77 5.10
C LEU A 115 -11.97 -6.87 3.98
N LEU A 116 -10.72 -7.07 3.63
CA LEU A 116 -10.04 -6.48 2.50
C LEU A 116 -9.59 -7.63 1.59
N ASP A 117 -10.00 -7.62 0.33
CA ASP A 117 -9.54 -8.58 -0.69
C ASP A 117 -9.35 -7.84 -2.01
N MET A 118 -8.11 -7.45 -2.31
CA MET A 118 -7.79 -6.60 -3.44
C MET A 118 -6.71 -7.21 -4.31
N ASP A 119 -6.90 -7.15 -5.62
CA ASP A 119 -5.78 -7.26 -6.56
C ASP A 119 -5.14 -5.88 -6.70
N VAL A 120 -3.81 -5.84 -6.65
CA VAL A 120 -3.00 -4.62 -6.76
C VAL A 120 -1.82 -4.88 -7.68
N GLN A 121 -1.20 -3.81 -8.18
CA GLN A 121 0.01 -3.92 -8.98
C GLN A 121 1.20 -3.26 -8.29
N ARG A 122 2.39 -3.77 -8.61
CA ARG A 122 3.67 -3.22 -8.20
C ARG A 122 4.65 -3.20 -9.36
N VAL A 123 5.56 -2.24 -9.38
CA VAL A 123 6.72 -2.26 -10.27
C VAL A 123 7.65 -3.41 -9.86
N LYS A 124 7.99 -4.29 -10.79
CA LYS A 124 8.92 -5.40 -10.59
C LYS A 124 10.31 -4.89 -10.21
N ALA A 125 10.99 -5.67 -9.37
CA ALA A 125 12.41 -5.46 -9.11
C ALA A 125 13.21 -5.54 -10.43
N GLY A 126 14.07 -4.55 -10.67
CA GLY A 126 14.87 -4.46 -11.90
C GLY A 126 14.13 -3.90 -13.12
N ALA A 127 12.85 -3.54 -13.04
CA ALA A 127 12.13 -2.94 -14.16
C ALA A 127 12.77 -1.63 -14.65
N LEU A 128 13.38 -0.86 -13.72
CA LEU A 128 14.12 0.36 -14.05
C LEU A 128 15.40 0.03 -14.84
N ASP A 129 16.18 -0.95 -14.37
CA ASP A 129 17.42 -1.38 -15.02
C ASP A 129 17.18 -1.96 -16.41
N GLN A 130 16.02 -2.59 -16.61
CA GLN A 130 15.56 -3.14 -17.89
C GLN A 130 14.95 -2.08 -18.82
N GLY A 131 14.81 -0.82 -18.38
CA GLY A 131 14.18 0.24 -19.15
C GLY A 131 12.68 0.05 -19.38
N LEU A 132 12.01 -0.76 -18.55
CA LEU A 132 10.56 -0.98 -18.63
C LEU A 132 9.77 0.12 -17.89
N VAL A 133 10.43 0.83 -16.99
CA VAL A 133 9.92 2.05 -16.34
C VAL A 133 10.96 3.17 -16.44
N SER A 134 10.50 4.41 -16.31
CA SER A 134 11.36 5.58 -16.19
C SER A 134 10.89 6.43 -15.01
N VAL A 135 11.83 7.00 -14.26
CA VAL A 135 11.53 7.97 -13.19
C VAL A 135 12.25 9.27 -13.51
N GLY A 136 11.50 10.37 -13.58
CA GLY A 136 12.08 11.68 -13.89
C GLY A 136 11.07 12.80 -13.62
N GLY A 137 11.54 13.95 -13.16
CA GLY A 137 10.67 15.10 -12.89
C GLY A 137 9.63 14.87 -11.76
N GLY A 138 9.86 13.90 -10.88
CA GLY A 138 8.87 13.50 -9.86
C GLY A 138 7.77 12.59 -10.38
N GLU A 139 7.88 12.12 -11.63
CA GLU A 139 6.91 11.22 -12.25
C GLU A 139 7.50 9.83 -12.48
N LEU A 140 6.68 8.81 -12.24
CA LEU A 140 6.91 7.43 -12.66
C LEU A 140 6.18 7.24 -13.99
N ARG A 141 6.89 6.67 -14.96
CA ARG A 141 6.32 6.30 -16.25
C ARG A 141 6.46 4.81 -16.49
N ILE A 142 5.36 4.17 -16.88
CA ILE A 142 5.29 2.74 -17.23
C ILE A 142 5.44 2.63 -18.74
N LEU A 143 6.61 2.20 -19.20
CA LEU A 143 6.92 2.13 -20.64
C LEU A 143 6.47 0.81 -21.26
N ASP A 144 6.37 -0.25 -20.44
CA ASP A 144 5.97 -1.59 -20.87
C ASP A 144 5.15 -2.27 -19.76
N PRO A 145 3.98 -2.88 -20.05
CA PRO A 145 3.15 -3.58 -19.06
C PRO A 145 3.88 -4.71 -18.31
N ARG A 146 4.94 -5.30 -18.91
CA ARG A 146 5.77 -6.31 -18.26
C ARG A 146 6.54 -5.76 -17.05
N ALA A 147 6.66 -4.45 -16.91
CA ALA A 147 7.19 -3.80 -15.71
C ALA A 147 6.39 -4.12 -14.45
N LEU A 148 5.13 -4.52 -14.59
CA LEU A 148 4.22 -4.69 -13.46
C LEU A 148 4.12 -6.17 -13.08
N GLU A 149 4.01 -6.41 -11.78
CA GLU A 149 3.56 -7.66 -11.20
C GLU A 149 2.24 -7.46 -10.46
N GLU A 150 1.36 -8.44 -10.56
CA GLU A 150 0.12 -8.48 -9.81
C GLU A 150 0.35 -9.12 -8.45
N ARG A 151 -0.29 -8.56 -7.43
CA ARG A 151 -0.28 -9.05 -6.05
C ARG A 151 -1.70 -9.04 -5.52
N ARG A 152 -2.00 -9.95 -4.60
CA ARG A 152 -3.23 -9.91 -3.82
C ARG A 152 -2.93 -9.36 -2.43
N ILE A 153 -3.78 -8.46 -1.95
CA ILE A 153 -3.82 -8.05 -0.56
C ILE A 153 -5.11 -8.59 0.07
N PHE A 154 -4.97 -9.50 1.02
CA PHE A 154 -6.05 -10.12 1.76
C PHE A 154 -5.82 -9.94 3.26
N ALA A 155 -6.73 -9.21 3.92
CA ALA A 155 -6.68 -8.95 5.36
C ALA A 155 -8.08 -8.97 5.97
N ALA A 156 -8.18 -9.44 7.20
CA ALA A 156 -9.39 -9.36 8.02
C ALA A 156 -9.09 -8.65 9.34
N ALA A 157 -10.07 -7.93 9.88
CA ALA A 157 -9.96 -7.28 11.18
C ALA A 157 -11.29 -7.28 11.93
N ALA A 158 -11.22 -7.54 13.24
CA ALA A 158 -12.26 -7.11 14.16
C ALA A 158 -12.15 -5.60 14.36
N LEU A 159 -13.23 -4.85 14.13
CA LEU A 159 -13.20 -3.38 14.21
C LEU A 159 -13.19 -2.84 15.65
N VAL A 160 -13.33 -3.73 16.63
CA VAL A 160 -13.33 -3.43 18.07
C VAL A 160 -12.31 -4.34 18.75
N ASP A 161 -11.30 -3.74 19.40
CA ASP A 161 -10.19 -4.47 20.04
C ASP A 161 -10.56 -5.22 21.31
N HIS A 162 -11.61 -4.79 22.00
CA HIS A 162 -12.00 -5.34 23.29
C HIS A 162 -13.52 -5.35 23.45
N SER A 163 -14.05 -6.46 23.94
CA SER A 163 -15.43 -6.52 24.40
C SER A 163 -15.43 -6.62 25.93
N GLY A 164 -16.14 -5.73 26.61
CA GLY A 164 -16.29 -5.77 28.08
C GLY A 164 -17.10 -6.99 28.58
N ARG A 165 -17.37 -7.99 27.73
CA ARG A 165 -18.23 -9.15 27.97
C ARG A 165 -17.48 -10.45 28.29
N GLY A 166 -16.14 -10.43 28.35
CA GLY A 166 -15.38 -11.66 28.54
C GLY A 166 -15.60 -12.64 27.37
N ARG A 167 -16.16 -13.83 27.62
CA ARG A 167 -16.21 -14.95 26.66
C ARG A 167 -17.42 -14.94 25.69
N ALA A 168 -18.44 -14.12 25.93
CA ALA A 168 -19.65 -14.08 25.07
C ALA A 168 -19.59 -12.89 24.11
N VAL A 169 -19.12 -13.15 22.89
CA VAL A 169 -18.93 -12.14 21.84
C VAL A 169 -19.78 -12.52 20.63
N THR A 170 -20.45 -11.53 20.01
CA THR A 170 -21.21 -11.74 18.78
C THR A 170 -20.52 -11.00 17.65
N PHE A 171 -19.97 -11.74 16.69
CA PHE A 171 -19.36 -11.18 15.49
C PHE A 171 -20.41 -10.84 14.45
N GLN A 172 -20.28 -9.67 13.84
CA GLN A 172 -21.09 -9.28 12.70
C GLN A 172 -20.25 -9.42 11.44
N LEU A 173 -20.60 -10.38 10.58
CA LEU A 173 -19.90 -10.64 9.32
C LEU A 173 -19.83 -9.37 8.44
N PRO A 174 -18.74 -9.19 7.67
CA PRO A 174 -18.58 -8.03 6.81
C PRO A 174 -19.66 -8.02 5.72
N SER A 175 -20.19 -6.84 5.45
CA SER A 175 -21.13 -6.58 4.36
C SER A 175 -21.05 -5.11 3.97
N GLY A 176 -21.43 -4.80 2.73
CA GLY A 176 -21.39 -3.44 2.19
C GLY A 176 -20.02 -2.79 2.38
N GLU A 177 -19.96 -1.65 3.06
CA GLU A 177 -18.73 -0.86 3.29
C GLU A 177 -17.61 -1.60 4.04
N ARG A 178 -17.90 -2.70 4.73
CA ARG A 178 -16.93 -3.54 5.45
C ARG A 178 -16.34 -4.66 4.60
N TRP A 179 -16.88 -4.86 3.41
CA TRP A 179 -16.31 -5.71 2.37
C TRP A 179 -15.60 -4.81 1.36
N ILE A 180 -14.28 -4.65 1.50
CA ILE A 180 -13.49 -3.80 0.61
C ILE A 180 -12.80 -4.69 -0.44
N SER A 181 -13.25 -4.62 -1.68
CA SER A 181 -12.69 -5.42 -2.77
C SER A 181 -12.81 -4.71 -4.13
N ASN A 182 -11.85 -4.98 -5.02
CA ASN A 182 -11.97 -4.71 -6.47
C ASN A 182 -12.13 -6.01 -7.27
N ARG A 183 -12.44 -7.12 -6.59
CA ARG A 183 -12.70 -8.43 -7.18
C ARG A 183 -14.20 -8.69 -7.19
N ALA A 184 -14.60 -9.70 -7.96
CA ALA A 184 -15.95 -10.22 -7.86
C ALA A 184 -16.20 -10.77 -6.43
N GLU A 185 -17.40 -10.53 -5.90
CA GLU A 185 -17.81 -11.09 -4.62
C GLU A 185 -17.77 -12.63 -4.69
N PRO A 186 -17.16 -13.31 -3.70
CA PRO A 186 -17.06 -14.76 -3.74
C PRO A 186 -18.44 -15.39 -3.60
N GLN A 187 -18.67 -16.47 -4.35
CA GLN A 187 -19.94 -17.21 -4.31
C GLN A 187 -20.20 -17.88 -2.96
N ARG A 188 -19.13 -18.18 -2.21
CA ARG A 188 -19.18 -18.80 -0.89
C ARG A 188 -18.03 -18.30 -0.04
N MET A 189 -18.32 -18.07 1.23
CA MET A 189 -17.33 -17.71 2.23
C MET A 189 -17.55 -18.53 3.49
N GLU A 190 -16.45 -19.04 4.05
CA GLU A 190 -16.43 -19.75 5.33
C GLU A 190 -15.60 -18.94 6.31
N TRP A 191 -16.01 -18.96 7.58
CA TRP A 191 -15.37 -18.24 8.67
C TRP A 191 -15.12 -19.23 9.79
N ASP A 192 -13.86 -19.48 10.14
CA ASP A 192 -13.54 -20.21 11.37
C ASP A 192 -13.38 -19.21 12.52
N LEU A 193 -14.23 -19.35 13.53
CA LEU A 193 -14.23 -18.50 14.71
C LEU A 193 -14.03 -19.31 15.99
N ALA A 194 -13.72 -20.61 15.86
CA ALA A 194 -13.71 -21.55 16.97
C ALA A 194 -12.45 -21.45 17.84
N ASP A 195 -11.29 -21.20 17.23
CA ASP A 195 -9.98 -21.19 17.89
C ASP A 195 -9.32 -19.80 17.95
N GLY A 196 -9.86 -18.83 17.21
CA GLY A 196 -9.31 -17.48 17.11
C GLY A 196 -8.03 -17.38 16.27
N ALA A 197 -7.69 -18.42 15.50
CA ALA A 197 -6.62 -18.40 14.51
C ALA A 197 -7.07 -17.79 13.17
N GLY A 198 -8.39 -17.78 12.92
CA GLY A 198 -9.03 -17.22 11.72
C GLY A 198 -9.46 -18.29 10.73
#